data_AF-A0A080ZXU7-F1
#
_entry.id   AF-A0A080ZXU7-F1
#
_cell.length_a   1.000
_cell.length_b   1.000
_cell.length_c   1.000
_cell.angle_alpha   90.00
_cell.angle_beta   90.00
_cell.angle_gamma   90.00
#
_symmetry.space_group_name_H-M   'P 1'
#
loop_
_entity.id
_entity.type
_entity.pdbx_description
1 polymer ?
#
loop_
_entity_poly.entity_id
_entity_poly.type
_entity_poly.pdbx_seq_one_letter_code
_entity_poly.pdbx_strand_id
1 'polypeptide(L)'
;MKNAEIVRLLYNNPTKTERTCTICNEVVKQKKNAGYTNLINHLDGHHARFQAVAEEFVADNMETNKAIARRVDVPLVGCAAHRFNLAVRERLQLHMKLI
;
A
#
# COMPACT_ATOMS: atom_id res chain seq x y z
N MET A 1 -8.91 5.88 -11.19
CA MET A 1 -7.69 6.47 -10.59
C MET A 1 -6.77 6.98 -11.71
N LYS A 2 -6.04 8.10 -11.56
CA LYS A 2 -5.11 8.60 -12.60
C LYS A 2 -3.80 7.80 -12.59
N ASN A 3 -3.13 7.64 -13.73
CA ASN A 3 -1.86 6.90 -13.83
C ASN A 3 -0.78 7.38 -12.83
N ALA A 4 -0.72 8.70 -12.59
CA ALA A 4 0.20 9.28 -11.62
C ALA A 4 -0.03 8.76 -10.19
N GLU A 5 -1.30 8.60 -9.79
CA GLU A 5 -1.68 8.10 -8.47
C GLU A 5 -1.39 6.60 -8.34
N ILE A 6 -1.72 5.82 -9.37
CA ILE A 6 -1.41 4.39 -9.42
C ILE A 6 0.10 4.16 -9.28
N VAL A 7 0.90 4.93 -10.03
CA VAL A 7 2.36 4.85 -9.96
C VAL A 7 2.89 5.31 -8.60
N ARG A 8 2.26 6.28 -7.95
CA ARG A 8 2.63 6.71 -6.60
C ARG A 8 2.37 5.63 -5.54
N LEU A 9 1.32 4.83 -5.72
CA LEU A 9 0.93 3.78 -4.78
C LEU A 9 1.69 2.47 -5.01
N LEU A 10 1.90 2.09 -6.27
CA LEU A 10 2.41 0.76 -6.63
C LEU A 10 3.90 0.73 -7.02
N TYR A 11 4.58 1.88 -7.00
CA TYR A 11 6.01 1.93 -7.26
C TYR A 11 6.78 2.71 -6.20
N ASN A 12 7.86 2.10 -5.73
CA ASN A 12 8.90 2.79 -4.99
C ASN A 12 9.84 3.52 -5.95
N ASN A 13 10.47 4.60 -5.47
CA ASN A 13 11.40 5.41 -6.25
C ASN A 13 12.82 5.24 -5.71
N PRO A 14 13.51 4.11 -6.00
CA PRO A 14 14.86 3.87 -5.48
C PRO A 14 15.87 4.89 -6.05
N THR A 15 15.66 5.38 -7.28
CA THR A 15 16.57 6.32 -7.95
C THR A 15 15.79 7.34 -8.80
N LYS A 16 16.49 8.32 -9.40
CA LYS A 16 15.85 9.34 -10.26
C LYS A 16 15.36 8.79 -11.61
N THR A 17 15.81 7.61 -12.01
CA THR A 17 15.58 7.05 -13.35
C THR A 17 14.96 5.66 -13.32
N GLU A 18 14.63 5.15 -12.13
CA GLU A 18 14.13 3.79 -11.95
C GLU A 18 13.00 3.78 -10.93
N ARG A 19 12.05 2.89 -11.16
CA ARG A 19 10.90 2.65 -10.29
C ARG A 19 10.80 1.17 -10.00
N THR A 20 10.70 0.79 -8.74
CA THR A 20 10.55 -0.61 -8.34
C THR A 20 9.09 -0.92 -8.10
N CYS A 21 8.54 -1.89 -8.81
CA CYS A 21 7.17 -2.36 -8.61
C CYS A 21 7.03 -2.97 -7.22
N THR A 22 6.04 -2.57 -6.43
CA THR A 22 5.84 -3.11 -5.08
C THR A 22 5.20 -4.49 -5.08
N ILE A 23 4.61 -4.92 -6.21
CA ILE A 23 3.91 -6.21 -6.34
C ILE A 23 4.90 -7.33 -6.67
N CYS A 24 5.85 -7.09 -7.57
CA CYS A 24 6.81 -8.11 -8.04
C CYS A 24 8.28 -7.76 -7.80
N ASN A 25 8.57 -6.58 -7.24
CA ASN A 25 9.93 -6.09 -6.98
C ASN A 25 10.81 -5.90 -8.23
N GLU A 26 10.23 -5.91 -9.43
CA GLU A 26 10.94 -5.63 -10.67
C GLU A 26 11.25 -4.13 -10.82
N VAL A 27 12.45 -3.82 -11.31
CA VAL A 27 12.89 -2.45 -11.55
C VAL A 27 12.58 -2.04 -12.99
N VAL A 28 11.70 -1.05 -13.13
CA VAL A 28 11.31 -0.48 -14.42
C VAL A 28 12.02 0.85 -14.62
N LYS A 29 12.75 0.98 -15.74
CA LYS A 29 13.43 2.23 -16.12
C LYS A 29 12.42 3.30 -16.51
N GLN A 30 12.63 4.52 -16.03
CA GLN A 30 11.83 5.70 -16.33
C GLN A 30 12.74 6.86 -16.76
N LYS A 31 12.57 7.32 -18.01
CA LYS A 31 13.30 8.48 -18.53
C LYS A 31 12.85 9.77 -17.84
N LYS A 32 13.76 10.72 -17.67
CA LYS A 32 13.42 12.08 -17.19
C LYS A 32 12.39 12.70 -18.14
N ASN A 33 11.35 13.30 -17.59
CA ASN A 33 10.21 13.94 -18.30
C ASN A 33 9.32 12.99 -19.14
N ALA A 34 9.46 11.68 -19.00
CA ALA A 34 8.52 10.74 -19.63
C ALA A 34 7.21 10.64 -18.84
N GLY A 35 6.12 10.34 -19.54
CA GLY A 35 4.85 9.94 -18.91
C GLY A 35 4.93 8.53 -18.32
N TYR A 36 3.82 8.07 -17.73
CA TYR A 36 3.75 6.82 -16.97
C TYR A 36 3.46 5.55 -17.78
N THR A 37 3.34 5.65 -19.11
CA THR A 37 2.87 4.54 -19.96
C THR A 37 3.68 3.25 -19.82
N ASN A 38 5.01 3.35 -19.69
CA ASN A 38 5.87 2.18 -19.52
C ASN A 38 5.61 1.45 -18.19
N LEU A 39 5.30 2.17 -17.12
CA LEU A 39 4.98 1.58 -15.81
C LEU A 39 3.59 0.95 -15.85
N ILE A 40 2.62 1.62 -16.47
CA ILE A 40 1.27 1.06 -16.63
C ILE A 40 1.29 -0.21 -17.50
N ASN A 41 2.08 -0.23 -18.59
CA ASN A 41 2.21 -1.43 -19.42
C ASN A 41 2.85 -2.60 -18.66
N HIS A 42 3.82 -2.35 -17.78
CA HIS A 42 4.34 -3.40 -16.90
C HIS A 42 3.22 -3.95 -16.01
N LEU A 43 2.43 -3.07 -15.37
CA LEU A 43 1.34 -3.49 -14.50
C LEU A 43 0.27 -4.28 -15.27
N ASP A 44 -0.12 -3.83 -16.46
CA ASP A 44 -1.11 -4.50 -17.30
C ASP A 44 -0.64 -5.89 -17.76
N GLY A 45 0.63 -6.00 -18.16
CA GLY A 45 1.20 -7.27 -18.64
C GLY A 45 1.49 -8.30 -17.55
N HIS A 46 1.83 -7.87 -16.33
CA HIS A 46 2.25 -8.76 -15.24
C HIS A 46 1.19 -8.91 -14.13
N HIS A 47 0.28 -7.96 -14.00
CA HIS A 47 -0.63 -7.83 -12.86
C HIS A 47 -2.05 -7.48 -13.31
N ALA A 48 -2.81 -8.47 -13.81
CA ALA A 48 -4.17 -8.29 -14.34
C ALA A 48 -5.17 -7.56 -13.42
N ARG A 49 -4.89 -7.43 -12.12
CA ARG A 49 -5.73 -6.73 -11.13
C ARG A 49 -5.03 -5.58 -10.40
N PHE A 50 -4.01 -4.97 -10.99
CA PHE A 50 -3.26 -3.89 -10.36
C PHE A 50 -4.13 -2.72 -9.87
N GLN A 51 -5.24 -2.43 -10.55
CA GLN A 51 -6.17 -1.37 -10.13
C GLN A 51 -6.81 -1.68 -8.78
N ALA A 52 -7.30 -2.91 -8.58
CA ALA A 52 -7.88 -3.34 -7.32
C ALA A 52 -6.85 -3.30 -6.19
N VAL A 53 -5.59 -3.66 -6.47
CA VAL A 53 -4.49 -3.54 -5.51
C VAL A 53 -4.24 -2.08 -5.15
N ALA A 54 -4.21 -1.16 -6.13
CA ALA A 54 -4.06 0.26 -5.85
C ALA A 54 -5.21 0.81 -4.99
N GLU A 55 -6.45 0.38 -5.23
CA GLU A 55 -7.61 0.77 -4.43
C GLU A 55 -7.52 0.26 -2.99
N GLU A 56 -7.08 -0.99 -2.79
CA GLU A 56 -6.84 -1.55 -1.46
C GLU A 56 -5.79 -0.73 -0.68
N PHE A 57 -4.68 -0.36 -1.34
CA PHE A 57 -3.63 0.46 -0.71
C PHE A 57 -4.16 1.81 -0.22
N VAL A 58 -5.08 2.43 -0.96
CA VAL A 58 -5.73 3.68 -0.51
C VAL A 58 -6.63 3.44 0.70
N ALA A 59 -7.37 2.33 0.71
CA ALA A 59 -8.28 1.96 1.79
C ALA A 59 -7.55 1.55 3.09
N ASP A 60 -6.36 0.94 3.00
CA ASP A 60 -5.56 0.54 4.15
C ASP A 60 -4.72 1.69 4.75
N ASN A 61 -4.88 2.94 4.27
CA ASN A 61 -4.13 4.07 4.81
C ASN A 61 -4.51 4.37 6.27
N MET A 62 -3.63 3.97 7.20
CA MET A 62 -3.84 4.09 8.64
C MET A 62 -4.14 5.53 9.08
N GLU A 63 -3.46 6.52 8.52
CA GLU A 63 -3.65 7.95 8.86
C GLU A 63 -5.07 8.41 8.50
N THR A 64 -5.54 8.07 7.30
CA THR A 64 -6.91 8.36 6.86
C THR A 64 -7.92 7.66 7.75
N ASN A 65 -7.72 6.37 8.04
CA ASN A 65 -8.65 5.59 8.85
C ASN A 65 -8.74 6.11 10.29
N LYS A 66 -7.61 6.52 10.88
CA LYS A 66 -7.59 7.21 12.20
C LYS A 66 -8.33 8.54 12.15
N ALA A 67 -8.10 9.35 11.12
CA ALA A 67 -8.76 10.64 10.98
C ALA A 67 -10.28 10.49 10.80
N ILE A 68 -10.73 9.51 10.02
CA ILE A 68 -12.16 9.19 9.86
C ILE A 68 -12.73 8.76 11.21
N ALA A 69 -12.15 7.75 11.87
CA ALA A 69 -12.65 7.24 13.16
C ALA A 69 -12.83 8.35 14.20
N ARG A 70 -11.89 9.32 14.26
CA ARG A 70 -12.00 10.50 15.13
C ARG A 70 -13.13 11.45 14.74
N ARG A 71 -13.40 11.64 13.45
CA ARG A 71 -14.45 12.53 12.95
C ARG A 71 -15.85 11.94 13.14
N VAL A 72 -15.99 10.63 12.96
CA VAL A 72 -17.27 9.93 13.08
C VAL A 72 -17.55 9.42 14.49
N ASP A 73 -16.61 9.61 15.42
CA ASP A 73 -16.66 9.16 16.82
C ASP A 73 -17.09 7.69 16.99
N VAL A 74 -16.73 6.84 16.03
CA VAL A 74 -16.99 5.40 16.08
C VAL A 74 -15.70 4.60 15.88
N PRO A 75 -15.48 3.54 16.68
CA PRO A 75 -14.33 2.67 16.52
C PRO A 75 -14.48 1.82 15.26
N LEU A 76 -13.69 2.14 14.22
CA LEU A 76 -13.65 1.36 12.99
C LEU A 76 -12.80 0.09 13.16
N VAL A 77 -13.19 -0.98 12.46
CA VAL A 77 -12.33 -2.16 12.24
C VAL A 77 -11.08 -1.67 11.50
N GLY A 78 -9.96 -1.55 12.21
CA GLY A 78 -8.71 -0.96 11.69
C GLY A 78 -8.13 -1.69 10.46
N CYS A 79 -7.09 -1.11 9.87
CA CYS A 79 -6.36 -1.69 8.73
C CYS A 79 -5.84 -3.11 8.98
N ALA A 80 -5.51 -3.86 7.94
CA ALA A 80 -4.99 -5.23 8.05
C ALA A 80 -3.78 -5.33 9.00
N ALA A 81 -2.84 -4.38 8.88
CA ALA A 81 -1.69 -4.27 9.78
C ALA A 81 -2.10 -4.00 11.25
N HIS A 82 -3.12 -3.17 11.48
CA HIS A 82 -3.63 -2.92 12.83
C HIS A 82 -4.26 -4.19 13.42
N ARG A 83 -5.09 -4.91 12.64
CA ARG A 83 -5.71 -6.16 13.07
C ARG A 83 -4.67 -7.22 13.40
N PHE A 84 -3.62 -7.34 12.59
CA PHE A 84 -2.49 -8.23 12.86
C PHE A 84 -1.76 -7.86 14.15
N ASN A 85 -1.39 -6.59 14.32
CA ASN A 85 -0.71 -6.12 15.52
C ASN A 85 -1.57 -6.31 16.78
N LEU A 86 -2.88 -6.13 16.68
CA LEU A 86 -3.81 -6.40 17.78
C LEU A 86 -3.80 -7.88 18.17
N ALA A 87 -3.98 -8.78 17.20
CA ALA A 87 -3.96 -10.22 17.44
C ALA A 87 -2.63 -10.71 18.03
N VAL A 88 -1.50 -10.17 17.54
CA VAL A 88 -0.17 -10.46 18.12
C VAL A 88 -0.09 -10.00 19.56
N ARG A 89 -0.58 -8.79 19.89
CA ARG A 89 -0.59 -8.30 21.27
C ARG A 89 -1.44 -9.16 22.19
N GLU A 90 -2.63 -9.61 21.75
CA GLU A 90 -3.48 -10.53 22.51
C GLU A 90 -2.78 -11.87 22.77
N ARG A 91 -2.10 -12.43 21.75
CA ARG A 91 -1.31 -13.67 21.89
C ARG A 91 -0.12 -13.52 22.83
N LEU A 92 0.55 -12.37 22.83
CA LEU A 92 1.68 -12.08 23.70
C LEU A 92 1.24 -11.83 25.16
N GLN A 93 0.07 -11.21 25.37
CA GLN A 93 -0.47 -10.99 26.72
C GLN A 93 -0.70 -12.29 27.51
N LEU A 94 -1.03 -13.40 26.82
CA LEU A 94 -1.12 -14.73 27.43
C LEU A 94 0.22 -15.20 28.04
N HIS A 95 1.35 -14.79 27.47
CA HIS A 95 2.69 -15.21 27.91
C HIS A 95 3.39 -14.20 28.82
N MET A 96 3.01 -12.91 28.79
CA MET A 96 3.52 -11.90 29.73
C MET A 96 3.03 -12.07 31.17
N LYS A 97 1.96 -12.84 31.42
CA LYS A 97 1.48 -13.15 32.79
C LYS A 97 2.25 -14.31 33.45
N LEU A 98 3.20 -14.93 32.75
CA LEU A 98 3.96 -16.10 33.19
C LEU A 98 5.43 -15.77 33.52
N ILE A 99 5.79 -14.49 33.53
CA ILE A 99 7.08 -13.92 33.90
C ILE A 99 6.84 -12.84 34.95
#